data_AF-A0A3M8ESZ2-F1
#
_entry.id   AF-A0A3M8ESZ2-F1
#
_cell.length_a   1.000
_cell.length_b   1.000
_cell.length_c   1.000
_cell.angle_alpha   90.00
_cell.angle_beta   90.00
_cell.angle_gamma   90.00
#
_symmetry.space_group_name_H-M   'P 1'
#
loop_
_entity.id
_entity.type
_entity.pdbx_description
1 polymer ?
#
loop_
_entity_poly.entity_id
_entity_poly.type
_entity_poly.pdbx_seq_one_letter_code
_entity_poly.pdbx_strand_id
1 'polypeptide(L)'
;MSGKEITVVFFRQNHVREDWKVDLDSLETSRFFEDLAGELLRFGVVLKRSWNDAFTIDVNSYADLLNAVRISSPADGFASVCVGHVIGKSTDLNLLDDISKAVTRIAFAPETIPPEDHNRKVCHNCGCGC
;
A
#
# COMPACT_ATOMS: atom_id res chain seq x y z
N MET A 1 20.64 -0.04 -16.87
CA MET A 1 19.67 -1.03 -16.37
C MET A 1 18.50 -0.25 -15.82
N SER A 2 17.32 -0.39 -16.40
CA SER A 2 16.11 0.27 -15.88
C SER A 2 15.65 -0.53 -14.67
N GLY A 3 16.00 -0.09 -13.46
CA GLY A 3 15.56 -0.72 -12.22
C GLY A 3 14.03 -0.67 -12.10
N LYS A 4 13.45 -1.65 -11.41
CA LYS A 4 12.02 -1.66 -11.10
C LYS A 4 11.74 -0.61 -10.04
N GLU A 5 10.68 0.17 -10.21
CA GLU A 5 10.26 1.21 -9.26
C GLU A 5 8.89 0.86 -8.67
N ILE A 6 8.82 0.84 -7.35
CA ILE A 6 7.58 0.68 -6.57
C ILE A 6 7.37 1.97 -5.78
N THR A 7 6.18 2.55 -5.87
CA THR A 7 5.80 3.72 -5.06
C THR A 7 4.63 3.37 -4.15
N VAL A 8 4.79 3.60 -2.85
CA VAL A 8 3.71 3.54 -1.85
C VAL A 8 3.12 4.94 -1.69
N VAL A 9 1.84 5.08 -2.02
CA VAL A 9 1.09 6.34 -1.96
C VAL A 9 0.12 6.31 -0.80
N PHE A 10 0.20 7.30 0.08
CA PHE A 10 -0.75 7.51 1.16
C PHE A 10 -1.80 8.52 0.72
N PHE A 11 -3.07 8.11 0.66
CA PHE A 11 -4.17 9.04 0.47
C PHE A 11 -4.46 9.79 1.77
N ARG A 12 -5.12 10.94 1.69
CA ARG A 12 -5.59 11.65 2.87
C ARG A 12 -6.57 10.75 3.64
N GLN A 13 -6.44 10.73 4.96
CA GLN A 13 -7.22 9.85 5.83
C GLN A 13 -8.09 10.70 6.75
N ASN A 14 -9.40 10.48 6.71
CA ASN A 14 -10.32 11.02 7.68
C ASN A 14 -10.67 9.90 8.68
N HIS A 15 -9.99 9.87 9.82
CA HIS A 15 -10.19 8.82 10.83
C HIS A 15 -11.45 9.10 11.64
N VAL A 16 -12.52 8.39 11.32
CA VAL A 16 -13.80 8.46 12.06
C VAL A 16 -13.68 7.75 13.42
N ARG A 17 -12.74 6.79 13.54
CA ARG A 17 -12.40 6.09 14.78
C ARG A 17 -10.93 6.23 15.12
N GLU A 18 -10.61 6.33 16.41
CA GLU A 18 -9.23 6.49 16.88
C GLU A 18 -8.41 5.20 16.80
N ASP A 19 -9.06 4.03 16.91
CA ASP A 19 -8.43 2.71 16.90
C ASP A 19 -7.59 2.42 15.64
N TRP A 20 -7.80 3.20 14.57
CA TRP A 20 -7.12 3.04 13.28
C TRP A 20 -6.23 4.22 12.91
N LYS A 21 -5.99 5.15 13.83
CA LYS A 21 -5.01 6.22 13.62
C LYS A 21 -3.61 5.62 13.61
N VAL A 22 -2.83 5.93 12.58
CA VAL A 22 -1.43 5.51 12.47
C VAL A 22 -0.57 6.75 12.23
N ASP A 23 0.54 6.85 12.95
CA ASP A 23 1.51 7.92 12.78
C ASP A 23 2.47 7.60 11.63
N LEU A 24 2.11 8.08 10.44
CA LEU A 24 2.88 7.88 9.20
C LEU A 24 4.08 8.83 9.05
N ASP A 25 4.18 9.83 9.92
CA ASP A 25 5.26 10.84 9.91
C ASP A 25 6.26 10.62 11.05
N SER A 26 6.04 9.61 11.89
CA SER A 26 6.95 9.24 12.96
C SER A 26 8.34 8.83 12.45
N LEU A 27 9.33 8.95 13.35
CA LEU A 27 10.68 8.46 13.11
C LEU A 27 10.73 6.94 12.93
N GLU A 28 9.84 6.20 13.60
CA GLU A 28 9.72 4.75 13.46
C GLU A 28 9.26 4.37 12.04
N THR A 29 8.18 4.99 11.56
CA THR A 29 7.69 4.79 10.20
C THR A 29 8.76 5.20 9.18
N SER A 30 9.48 6.29 9.40
CA SER A 30 10.57 6.72 8.51
C SER A 30 11.67 5.68 8.41
N ARG A 31 12.17 5.18 9.55
CA ARG A 31 13.19 4.12 9.61
C ARG A 31 12.73 2.84 8.95
N PHE A 32 11.49 2.41 9.21
CA PHE A 32 10.90 1.23 8.58
C PHE A 32 10.99 1.31 7.04
N PHE A 33 10.67 2.46 6.45
CA PHE A 33 10.74 2.63 5.00
C PHE A 33 12.17 2.74 4.47
N GLU A 34 13.10 3.35 5.23
CA GLU A 34 14.52 3.37 4.89
C GLU A 34 15.12 1.96 4.85
N ASP A 35 14.82 1.14 5.87
CA ASP A 35 15.28 -0.24 5.96
C ASP A 35 14.71 -1.08 4.82
N LEU A 36 13.39 -1.01 4.60
CA LEU A 36 12.72 -1.74 3.50
C LEU A 36 13.25 -1.31 2.12
N ALA A 37 13.48 -0.02 1.90
CA ALA A 37 14.08 0.48 0.67
C ALA A 37 15.52 -0.03 0.49
N GLY A 38 16.31 -0.07 1.56
CA GLY A 38 17.67 -0.59 1.57
C GLY A 38 17.74 -2.08 1.25
N GLU A 39 16.77 -2.88 1.72
CA GLU A 39 16.63 -4.30 1.38
C GLU A 39 16.29 -4.50 -0.10
N LEU A 40 15.26 -3.81 -0.58
CA LEU A 40 14.79 -3.92 -1.97
C LEU A 40 15.82 -3.44 -3.00
N LEU A 41 16.60 -2.41 -2.65
CA LEU A 41 17.64 -1.87 -3.52
C LEU A 41 18.71 -2.93 -3.86
N ARG A 42 18.99 -3.87 -2.95
CA ARG A 42 19.92 -4.99 -3.20
C ARG A 42 19.46 -5.92 -4.32
N PHE A 43 18.16 -5.90 -4.62
CA PHE A 43 17.55 -6.65 -5.71
C PHE A 43 17.24 -5.79 -6.95
N GLY A 44 17.73 -4.54 -6.98
CA GLY A 44 17.49 -3.61 -8.08
C GLY A 44 16.07 -3.02 -8.11
N VAL A 45 15.37 -3.05 -6.98
CA VAL A 45 14.04 -2.46 -6.81
C VAL A 45 14.16 -1.15 -6.01
N VAL A 46 13.70 -0.05 -6.57
CA VAL A 46 13.64 1.26 -5.91
C VAL A 46 12.28 1.43 -5.27
N LEU A 47 12.26 1.62 -3.95
CA LEU A 47 11.04 1.95 -3.20
C LEU A 47 10.95 3.47 -2.99
N LYS A 48 9.79 4.05 -3.31
CA LYS A 48 9.45 5.45 -3.04
C LYS A 48 8.21 5.55 -2.16
N ARG A 49 8.09 6.68 -1.45
CA ARG A 49 6.87 7.10 -0.76
C ARG A 49 6.34 8.38 -1.38
N SER A 50 5.03 8.52 -1.43
CA SER A 50 4.37 9.78 -1.75
C SER A 50 3.04 9.93 -1.01
N TRP A 51 2.53 11.15 -0.99
CA TRP A 51 1.23 11.49 -0.43
C TRP A 51 0.35 12.05 -1.53
N ASN A 52 -0.93 11.69 -1.51
CA ASN A 52 -1.92 12.22 -2.43
C ASN A 52 -3.13 12.75 -1.65
N ASP A 53 -3.15 14.07 -1.51
CA ASP A 53 -4.18 14.81 -0.78
C ASP A 53 -5.42 15.12 -1.62
N ALA A 54 -5.42 14.78 -2.92
CA ALA A 54 -6.56 15.02 -3.80
C ALA A 54 -7.74 14.07 -3.51
N PHE A 55 -7.47 12.93 -2.86
CA PHE A 55 -8.48 11.94 -2.48
C PHE A 55 -8.42 11.72 -0.97
N THR A 56 -9.60 11.64 -0.35
CA THR A 56 -9.73 11.37 1.09
C THR A 56 -10.52 10.08 1.29
N ILE A 57 -10.02 9.21 2.17
CA ILE A 57 -10.69 7.96 2.57
C ILE A 57 -11.16 8.11 4.02
N ASP A 58 -12.44 7.82 4.25
CA ASP A 58 -13.01 7.74 5.60
C ASP A 58 -12.62 6.40 6.26
N VAL A 59 -11.76 6.46 7.28
CA VAL A 59 -11.22 5.27 7.94
C VAL A 59 -12.11 4.89 9.12
N ASN A 60 -13.02 3.93 8.88
CA ASN A 60 -13.93 3.35 9.88
C ASN A 60 -13.48 1.96 10.35
N SER A 61 -12.66 1.29 9.55
CA SER A 61 -12.14 -0.06 9.80
C SER A 61 -10.70 -0.18 9.34
N TYR A 62 -10.02 -1.24 9.80
CA TYR A 62 -8.69 -1.58 9.27
C TYR A 62 -8.69 -1.82 7.76
N ALA A 63 -9.79 -2.34 7.19
CA ALA A 63 -9.88 -2.53 5.75
C ALA A 63 -9.88 -1.18 5.01
N ASP A 64 -10.51 -0.14 5.58
CA ASP A 64 -10.45 1.21 5.03
C ASP A 64 -9.04 1.80 5.11
N LEU A 65 -8.34 1.55 6.23
CA LEU A 65 -6.94 1.95 6.39
C LEU A 65 -6.05 1.32 5.31
N LEU A 66 -6.21 0.01 5.06
CA LEU A 66 -5.50 -0.68 3.97
C LEU A 66 -5.87 -0.15 2.58
N ASN A 67 -7.10 0.35 2.40
CA ASN A 67 -7.55 0.95 1.14
C ASN A 67 -6.95 2.35 0.91
N ALA A 68 -6.63 3.07 1.98
CA ALA A 68 -6.00 4.40 1.93
C ALA A 68 -4.51 4.36 1.57
N VAL A 69 -3.90 3.17 1.54
CA VAL A 69 -2.52 2.97 1.09
C VAL A 69 -2.52 2.26 -0.26
N ARG A 70 -2.00 2.95 -1.28
CA ARG A 70 -1.88 2.44 -2.64
C ARG A 70 -0.44 2.11 -2.97
N ILE A 71 -0.25 1.18 -3.89
CA ILE A 71 1.06 0.82 -4.43
C ILE A 71 0.97 0.89 -5.94
N SER A 72 1.94 1.54 -6.57
CA SER A 72 2.13 1.51 -8.02
C SER A 72 3.44 0.82 -8.37
N SER A 73 3.43 -0.04 -9.36
CA SER A 73 4.62 -0.61 -10.00
C SER A 73 4.35 -0.74 -11.50
N PRO A 74 4.66 0.30 -12.30
CA PRO A 74 4.38 0.30 -13.73
C PRO A 74 5.05 -0.85 -14.49
N ALA A 75 6.22 -1.29 -14.04
CA ALA A 75 6.96 -2.40 -14.63
C ALA A 75 6.20 -3.75 -14.52
N ASP A 76 5.30 -3.88 -13.54
CA ASP A 76 4.46 -5.08 -13.34
C ASP A 76 2.99 -4.86 -13.76
N GLY A 77 2.67 -3.71 -14.37
CA GLY A 77 1.31 -3.38 -14.79
C GLY A 77 0.39 -2.85 -13.69
N PHE A 78 0.90 -2.52 -12.50
CA PHE A 78 0.10 -1.94 -11.42
C PHE A 78 0.18 -0.41 -11.45
N ALA A 79 -0.89 0.26 -11.89
CA ALA A 79 -0.95 1.72 -11.88
C ALA A 79 -1.21 2.27 -10.47
N SER A 80 -2.10 1.64 -9.71
CA SER A 80 -2.41 1.99 -8.32
C SER A 80 -3.28 0.89 -7.73
N VAL A 81 -2.75 0.01 -6.88
CA VAL A 81 -3.50 -1.07 -6.20
C VAL A 81 -3.48 -0.87 -4.69
N CYS A 82 -4.55 -1.15 -3.94
CA CYS A 82 -4.50 -1.02 -2.47
C CYS A 82 -3.79 -2.19 -1.81
N VAL A 83 -3.16 -1.94 -0.67
CA VAL A 83 -2.52 -2.97 0.18
C VAL A 83 -3.51 -4.10 0.49
N GLY A 84 -4.75 -3.75 0.83
CA GLY A 84 -5.81 -4.73 1.13
C GLY A 84 -6.13 -5.67 -0.03
N HIS A 85 -5.97 -5.25 -1.28
CA HIS A 85 -6.15 -6.13 -2.44
C HIS A 85 -4.96 -7.07 -2.64
N VAL A 86 -3.74 -6.62 -2.34
CA VAL A 86 -2.51 -7.40 -2.53
C VAL A 86 -2.40 -8.53 -1.51
N ILE A 87 -2.75 -8.27 -0.25
CA ILE A 87 -2.52 -9.22 0.85
C ILE A 87 -3.79 -9.65 1.60
N GLY A 88 -4.94 -9.00 1.35
CA GLY A 88 -6.11 -9.14 2.20
C GLY A 88 -5.97 -8.38 3.53
N LYS A 89 -6.85 -8.68 4.49
CA LYS A 89 -6.78 -8.15 5.85
C LYS A 89 -5.96 -9.10 6.73
N SER A 90 -4.89 -8.60 7.34
CA SER A 90 -4.10 -9.37 8.32
C SER A 90 -4.84 -9.56 9.65
N THR A 91 -4.43 -10.58 10.42
CA THR A 91 -4.92 -10.84 11.77
C THR A 91 -4.31 -9.91 12.81
N ASP A 92 -3.07 -9.49 12.57
CA ASP A 92 -2.26 -8.74 13.54
C ASP A 92 -2.53 -7.23 13.45
N LEU A 93 -3.22 -6.79 12.39
CA LEU A 93 -3.67 -5.41 12.17
C LEU A 93 -2.54 -4.39 12.23
N ASN A 94 -1.36 -4.79 11.75
CA ASN A 94 -0.16 -3.97 11.72
C ASN A 94 0.07 -3.42 10.31
N LEU A 95 -0.13 -2.10 10.16
CA LEU A 95 -0.06 -1.45 8.85
C LEU A 95 1.33 -1.54 8.20
N LEU A 96 2.41 -1.38 8.98
CA LEU A 96 3.76 -1.38 8.41
C LEU A 96 4.16 -2.77 7.92
N ASP A 97 3.87 -3.80 8.72
CA ASP A 97 4.08 -5.19 8.32
C ASP A 97 3.27 -5.55 7.06
N ASP A 98 2.01 -5.10 6.99
CA ASP A 98 1.15 -5.32 5.82
C ASP A 98 1.65 -4.60 4.57
N ILE A 99 2.18 -3.37 4.71
CA ILE A 99 2.84 -2.65 3.62
C ILE A 99 4.08 -3.44 3.16
N SER A 100 4.92 -3.92 4.08
CA SER A 100 6.11 -4.71 3.74
C SER A 100 5.75 -5.96 2.94
N LYS A 101 4.75 -6.72 3.40
CA LYS A 101 4.24 -7.92 2.72
C LYS A 101 3.71 -7.59 1.32
N ALA A 102 2.94 -6.51 1.18
CA ALA A 102 2.38 -6.10 -0.11
C ALA A 102 3.46 -5.65 -1.09
N VAL A 103 4.40 -4.80 -0.65
CA VAL A 103 5.54 -4.35 -1.47
C VAL A 103 6.40 -5.53 -1.89
N THR A 104 6.72 -6.44 -0.97
CA THR A 104 7.53 -7.64 -1.24
C THR A 104 6.83 -8.55 -2.25
N ARG A 105 5.52 -8.77 -2.10
CA ARG A 105 4.75 -9.57 -3.04
C ARG A 105 4.73 -8.94 -4.44
N ILE A 106 4.55 -7.63 -4.56
CA ILE A 106 4.66 -6.92 -5.85
C ILE A 106 6.08 -7.02 -6.40
N ALA A 107 7.10 -6.90 -5.55
CA ALA A 107 8.50 -6.94 -5.96
C ALA A 107 8.88 -8.29 -6.60
N PHE A 108 8.46 -9.40 -6.00
CA PHE A 108 8.99 -10.73 -6.32
C PHE A 108 7.99 -11.75 -6.85
N ALA A 109 6.68 -11.52 -6.70
CA ALA A 109 5.62 -12.43 -7.18
C ALA A 109 4.36 -11.64 -7.66
N PRO A 110 4.52 -10.62 -8.53
CA PRO A 110 3.42 -9.76 -8.97
C PRO A 110 2.29 -10.55 -9.67
N GLU A 111 2.60 -11.63 -10.37
CA GLU A 111 1.65 -12.51 -11.06
C GLU A 111 0.68 -13.25 -10.12
N THR A 112 1.00 -13.28 -8.81
CA THR A 112 0.13 -13.89 -7.79
C THR A 112 -0.95 -12.94 -7.28
N ILE A 113 -0.94 -11.68 -7.73
CA ILE A 113 -1.91 -10.66 -7.33
C ILE A 113 -3.09 -10.73 -8.31
N PRO A 114 -4.33 -10.88 -7.80
CA PRO A 114 -5.50 -10.93 -8.67
C PRO A 114 -5.61 -9.66 -9.54
N PRO A 115 -6.05 -9.77 -10.80
CA PRO A 115 -6.38 -8.61 -11.62
C PRO A 115 -7.42 -7.70 -10.93
N GLU A 116 -7.31 -6.37 -11.12
CA GLU A 116 -8.18 -5.38 -10.46
C GLU A 116 -9.67 -5.58 -10.79
N ASP A 117 -9.97 -6.07 -11.99
CA ASP A 117 -11.31 -6.33 -12.51
C ASP A 117 -12.02 -7.53 -11.84
N HIS A 118 -11.31 -8.41 -11.14
CA HIS A 118 -11.91 -9.54 -10.42
C HIS A 118 -12.55 -9.17 -9.07
N ASN A 119 -12.28 -7.98 -8.51
CA ASN A 119 -12.72 -7.60 -7.15
C ASN A 119 -13.71 -6.43 -7.09
N ARG A 120 -14.51 -6.23 -8.14
CA ARG A 120 -15.63 -5.24 -8.16
C ARG A 120 -16.65 -5.38 -7.02
N LYS A 121 -16.63 -6.47 -6.24
CA LYS A 121 -17.60 -6.73 -5.14
C LYS A 121 -17.09 -6.43 -3.73
N VAL A 122 -15.79 -6.23 -3.48
CA VAL A 122 -15.24 -6.17 -2.10
C VAL A 122 -14.67 -4.79 -1.73
N CYS A 123 -14.42 -3.92 -2.72
CA CYS A 123 -13.81 -2.61 -2.51
C CYS A 123 -14.89 -1.56 -2.16
N HIS A 124 -15.34 -1.51 -0.90
CA HIS A 124 -16.46 -0.66 -0.49
C HIS A 124 -16.14 0.83 -0.27
N ASN A 125 -14.88 1.25 -0.36
CA ASN A 125 -14.51 2.64 0.00
C ASN A 125 -13.23 3.16 -0.67
N CYS A 126 -12.74 2.51 -1.73
CA CYS A 126 -11.39 2.76 -2.23
C CYS A 126 -11.30 3.83 -3.35
N GLY A 127 -12.42 4.46 -3.72
CA GLY A 127 -12.45 5.58 -4.69
C GLY A 127 -11.93 5.25 -6.09
N CYS A 128 -11.53 4.00 -6.37
CA CYS A 128 -10.88 3.60 -7.62
C CYS A 128 -11.83 3.49 -8.82
N GLY A 129 -13.10 3.85 -8.67
CA GLY A 129 -14.09 3.76 -9.75
C GLY A 129 -14.21 2.33 -10.27
N CYS A 130 -14.82 1.46 -9.48
CA CYS A 130 -15.33 0.17 -9.95
C CYS A 130 -16.57 0.35 -10.85
#